data_AF-Q2JHH5-F1
#
_entry.id   AF-Q2JHH5-F1
#
_cell.length_a   1.000
_cell.length_b   1.000
_cell.length_c   1.000
_cell.angle_alpha   90.00
_cell.angle_beta   90.00
_cell.angle_gamma   90.00
#
_symmetry.space_group_name_H-M   'P 1'
#
loop_
_entity.id
_entity.type
_entity.pdbx_description
1 polymer ?
#
loop_
_entity_poly.entity_id
_entity_poly.type
_entity_poly.pdbx_seq_one_letter_code
_entity_poly.pdbx_strand_id
1 'polypeptide(L)' 'MDFELRAGEIYALRGENGAGKTTLMNMLAGLYQPDAGEIRLRGRPVRICSPHQAIQLGIGMAKLMWCKGFTGTGNIVTLT' A
#
# COMPACT_ATOMS: atom_id res chain seq x y z
N MET A 1 10.33 -4.98 8.00
CA MET A 1 9.36 -5.65 7.12
C MET A 1 9.61 -5.08 5.75
N ASP A 2 10.04 -5.92 4.82
CA ASP A 2 10.51 -5.47 3.52
C ASP A 2 9.50 -5.90 2.46
N PHE A 3 9.09 -4.96 1.63
CA PHE A 3 8.08 -5.15 0.60
C PHE A 3 8.51 -4.42 -0.66
N GLU A 4 8.52 -5.12 -1.78
CA GLU A 4 8.86 -4.58 -3.09
C GLU A 4 7.70 -4.83 -4.04
N LEU A 5 7.35 -3.81 -4.83
CA LEU A 5 6.30 -3.89 -5.84
C LEU A 5 6.80 -3.23 -7.11
N ARG A 6 6.66 -3.92 -8.24
CA ARG A 6 7.08 -3.40 -9.54
C ARG A 6 5.93 -2.66 -10.22
N ALA A 7 6.27 -1.77 -11.14
CA ALA A 7 5.26 -1.07 -11.95
C ALA A 7 4.43 -2.08 -12.75
N GLY A 8 3.10 -1.89 -12.75
CA GLY A 8 2.17 -2.82 -13.41
C GLY A 8 1.82 -4.07 -12.61
N GLU A 9 2.38 -4.27 -11.42
CA GLU A 9 1.99 -5.35 -10.52
C GLU A 9 0.85 -4.91 -9.59
N ILE A 10 -0.06 -5.85 -9.33
CA ILE A 10 -1.17 -5.70 -8.40
C ILE A 10 -0.91 -6.64 -7.23
N TYR A 11 -0.73 -6.10 -6.02
CA TYR A 11 -0.46 -6.91 -4.84
C TYR A 11 -1.69 -7.02 -3.95
N ALA A 12 -2.08 -8.25 -3.62
CA ALA A 12 -3.12 -8.52 -2.65
C ALA A 12 -2.48 -8.81 -1.27
N LEU A 13 -2.60 -7.87 -0.35
CA LEU A 13 -2.25 -8.07 1.05
C LEU A 13 -3.33 -8.92 1.72
N ARG A 14 -3.10 -10.24 1.79
CA ARG A 14 -3.92 -11.20 2.56
C ARG A 14 -3.30 -11.46 3.93
N GLY A 15 -4.12 -11.72 4.94
CA GLY A 15 -3.71 -12.22 6.25
C GLY A 15 -4.57 -11.66 7.39
N GLU A 16 -4.26 -12.09 8.60
CA GLU A 16 -5.09 -11.83 9.78
C GLU A 16 -5.17 -10.34 10.15
N ASN A 17 -6.29 -9.98 10.77
CA ASN A 17 -6.48 -8.66 11.37
C ASN A 17 -5.41 -8.46 12.45
N GLY A 18 -4.65 -7.37 12.36
CA GLY A 18 -3.56 -7.07 13.28
C GLY A 18 -2.16 -7.30 12.73
N ALA A 19 -2.01 -7.95 11.56
CA ALA A 19 -0.69 -8.17 10.95
C ALA A 19 -0.04 -6.92 10.31
N GLY A 20 -0.50 -5.70 10.65
CA GLY A 20 0.09 -4.45 10.16
C GLY A 20 -0.30 -4.02 8.74
N LYS A 21 -1.28 -4.68 8.08
CA LYS A 21 -1.67 -4.36 6.69
C LYS A 21 -2.27 -2.95 6.56
N THR A 22 -3.19 -2.61 7.46
CA THR A 22 -3.78 -1.26 7.49
C THR A 22 -2.71 -0.21 7.76
N THR A 23 -1.73 -0.52 8.61
CA THR A 23 -0.60 0.35 8.90
C THR A 23 0.25 0.60 7.66
N LEU A 24 0.61 -0.46 6.91
CA LEU A 24 1.32 -0.34 5.63
C LEU A 24 0.51 0.47 4.60
N MET A 25 -0.81 0.24 4.54
CA MET A 25 -1.68 1.01 3.65
C MET A 25 -1.71 2.49 4.01
N ASN A 26 -1.85 2.81 5.30
CA ASN A 26 -1.85 4.19 5.76
C ASN A 26 -0.50 4.88 5.50
N MET A 27 0.62 4.17 5.60
CA MET A 27 1.93 4.71 5.26
C MET A 27 2.06 5.04 3.77
N LEU A 28 1.68 4.12 2.89
CA LEU A 28 1.72 4.33 1.44
C LEU A 28 0.69 5.37 0.96
N ALA A 29 -0.44 5.51 1.66
CA ALA A 29 -1.42 6.57 1.42
C ALA A 29 -0.99 7.93 2.01
N GLY A 30 0.15 8.02 2.70
CA GLY A 30 0.63 9.25 3.33
C GLY A 30 -0.18 9.71 4.55
N LEU A 31 -0.97 8.82 5.14
CA LEU A 31 -1.73 9.07 6.38
C LEU A 31 -0.89 8.83 7.64
N TYR A 32 0.18 8.05 7.52
CA TYR A 32 1.09 7.74 8.61
C TYR A 32 2.54 7.78 8.13
N GLN A 33 3.46 8.21 8.99
CA GLN A 33 4.89 8.18 8.67
C GLN A 33 5.52 6.93 9.32
N PRO A 34 6.43 6.23 8.64
CA PRO A 34 7.17 5.16 9.27
C PRO A 34 8.04 5.71 10.41
N ASP A 35 8.00 5.07 11.58
CA ASP A 35 8.88 5.42 12.71
C ASP A 35 10.36 5.09 12.41
N ALA A 36 10.60 4.13 11.52
CA ALA A 36 11.91 3.72 11.05
C ALA A 36 11.85 3.11 9.63
N GLY A 37 12.98 3.09 8.94
CA GLY A 37 13.08 2.64 7.54
C GLY A 37 12.76 3.74 6.54
N GLU A 38 12.61 3.37 5.27
CA GLU A 38 12.32 4.30 4.19
C GLU A 38 11.46 3.67 3.10
N ILE A 39 10.71 4.52 2.39
CA ILE A 39 9.93 4.12 1.22
C ILE A 39 10.71 4.60 0.00
N ARG A 40 11.02 3.68 -0.92
CA ARG A 40 11.69 4.01 -2.18
C ARG A 40 10.73 3.80 -3.34
N LEU A 41 10.56 4.82 -4.18
CA LEU A 41 9.83 4.72 -5.44
C LEU A 41 10.82 4.85 -6.60
N ARG A 42 10.88 3.83 -7.46
CA ARG A 42 11.83 3.77 -8.60
C ARG A 42 13.28 4.02 -8.15
N GLY A 43 13.65 3.42 -7.01
CA GLY A 43 14.99 3.53 -6.42
C GLY A 43 15.29 4.85 -5.70
N ARG A 44 14.36 5.81 -5.66
CA ARG A 44 14.54 7.10 -4.98
C ARG A 44 13.77 7.13 -3.66
N PRO A 45 14.36 7.59 -2.55
CA PRO A 45 13.63 7.76 -1.30
C PRO A 45 12.52 8.79 -1.50
N VAL A 46 11.32 8.46 -1.05
CA VAL A 46 10.15 9.33 -1.10
C VAL A 46 9.52 9.43 0.28
N ARG A 47 9.07 10.64 0.62
CA ARG A 47 8.26 10.88 1.79
C ARG A 47 6.86 11.25 1.33
N ILE A 48 5.88 10.41 1.67
CA ILE A 48 4.49 10.59 1.29
C ILE A 48 3.77 11.17 2.51
N CYS A 49 3.35 12.43 2.43
CA CYS A 49 2.78 13.19 3.54
C CYS A 49 1.27 13.43 3.39
N SER A 50 0.67 13.03 2.27
CA SER A 50 -0.77 13.12 2.06
C SER A 50 -1.27 12.13 1.01
N PRO A 51 -2.57 11.78 1.04
CA PRO A 51 -3.19 10.96 -0.01
C PRO A 51 -3.07 11.57 -1.40
N HIS A 52 -3.14 12.90 -1.50
CA HIS A 52 -2.95 13.61 -2.76
C HIS A 52 -1.55 13.36 -3.33
N GLN A 53 -0.52 13.43 -2.47
CA GLN A 53 0.85 13.16 -2.89
C GLN A 53 1.04 11.70 -3.32
N ALA A 54 0.41 10.74 -2.61
CA ALA A 54 0.44 9.33 -2.99
C ALA A 54 -0.10 9.12 -4.41
N ILE A 55 -1.24 9.75 -4.73
CA ILE A 55 -1.84 9.69 -6.07
C ILE A 55 -0.93 10.33 -7.12
N GLN A 56 -0.32 11.49 -6.83
CA GLN A 56 0.63 12.13 -7.74
C GLN A 56 1.88 11.27 -8.02
N LEU A 57 2.22 10.39 -7.09
CA LEU A 57 3.31 9.41 -7.23
C LEU A 57 2.88 8.11 -7.94
N GLY A 58 1.63 8.02 -8.39
CA GLY A 58 1.08 6.83 -9.06
C GLY A 58 0.65 5.71 -8.11
N ILE A 59 0.54 6.01 -6.80
CA ILE A 59 0.19 5.01 -5.79
C ILE A 59 -1.32 5.00 -5.61
N GLY A 60 -1.94 3.89 -6.03
CA GLY A 60 -3.37 3.64 -5.89
C GLY A 60 -3.65 2.59 -4.82
N MET A 61 -4.63 2.85 -3.95
CA MET A 61 -5.07 1.90 -2.93
C MET A 61 -6.56 1.64 -3.03
N ALA A 62 -6.92 0.36 -3.07
CA ALA A 62 -8.31 -0.08 -3.07
C ALA A 62 -8.53 -1.13 -1.99
N LYS A 63 -9.45 -0.83 -1.07
CA LYS A 63 -9.94 -1.82 -0.12
C LYS A 63 -11.08 -2.61 -0.78
N LEU A 64 -10.81 -3.85 -1.16
CA LEU A 64 -11.85 -4.75 -1.67
C LEU A 64 -12.53 -5.43 -0.48
N MET A 65 -13.60 -4.80 -0.01
CA MET A 65 -14.53 -5.44 0.89
C MET A 65 -15.68 -5.99 0.04
N TRP A 66 -15.69 -7.31 -0.16
CA TRP A 66 -16.76 -8.07 -0.81
C TRP A 66 -16.88 -7.90 -2.33
N CYS A 67 -16.13 -8.72 -3.07
CA CYS A 67 -16.50 -9.13 -4.43
C CYS A 67 -17.02 -10.57 -4.36
N LYS A 68 -18.29 -10.81 -4.74
CA LYS A 68 -18.89 -12.17 -4.80
C LYS A 68 -17.99 -13.08 -5.65
N GLY A 69 -17.30 -14.04 -5.02
CA GLY A 69 -16.39 -14.98 -5.67
C GLY A 69 -15.04 -15.18 -4.97
N PHE A 70 -14.60 -14.22 -4.14
CA PHE A 70 -13.37 -14.36 -3.34
C PHE A 70 -13.70 -14.62 -1.86
N THR A 71 -13.41 -15.82 -1.37
CA THR A 71 -13.55 -16.19 0.05
C THR A 71 -12.34 -15.66 0.86
N GLY A 72 -12.31 -14.34 1.10
CA GLY A 72 -11.33 -13.74 2.01
C GLY A 72 -11.35 -12.22 2.02
N THR A 73 -11.01 -11.63 3.17
CA THR A 73 -10.71 -10.19 3.28
C THR A 73 -9.31 -9.96 2.70
N GLY A 74 -9.21 -9.14 1.65
CA GLY A 74 -7.96 -8.83 0.98
C GLY A 74 -7.90 -7.35 0.60
N ASN A 75 -6.72 -6.76 0.74
CA ASN A 75 -6.45 -5.38 0.38
C ASN A 75 -5.58 -5.34 -0.87
N ILE A 76 -5.87 -4.46 -1.83
CA ILE A 76 -5.06 -4.35 -3.05
C ILE A 76 -4.26 -3.04 -3.06
N VAL A 77 -2.99 -3.16 -3.42
CA VAL A 77 -2.07 -2.05 -3.68
C VAL A 77 -1.61 -2.14 -5.13
N THR A 78 -1.71 -1.03 -5.85
CA THR A 78 -1.31 -0.92 -7.25
C THR A 78 -0.39 0.28 -7.44
N LEU A 79 0.66 0.10 -8.25
CA LEU A 79 1.54 1.18 -8.71
C LEU A 79 1.30 1.39 -10.21
N THR A 80 0.79 2.56 -10.57
CA THR A 80 0.57 3.01 -11.96
C THR A 80 1.71 3.89 -12.46
#